data_AF-A0A2V6Q3G3-F1
#
_entry.id   AF-A0A2V6Q3G3-F1
#
_cell.length_a   1.000
_cell.length_b   1.000
_cell.length_c   1.000
_cell.angle_alpha   90.00
_cell.angle_beta   90.00
_cell.angle_gamma   90.00
#
_symmetry.space_group_name_H-M   'P 1'
#
loop_
_entity.id
_entity.type
_entity.pdbx_description
1 polymer ?
#
loop_
_entity_poly.entity_id
_entity_poly.type
_entity_poly.pdbx_seq_one_letter_code
_entity_poly.pdbx_strand_id
1 'polypeptide(L)'
;MNPAAGTPFARQSNLDMKTGEFIPPDDRRMVYQQANMLWHSDSSFKPVPSLCSLLSARIVPPEGGATEFASTRAAYPSLPEALKARVERAIAVHDFAWSRDQVRSGFFTDEERAVYPPVQHGRRALFLGAHASHVVGLPIDEGRALLKEILAHVTQPRFCYRCILHRATPFDSARHKRLLQRTTISGDPAELPA
;
A
#
# COMPACT_ATOMS: atom_id res chain seq x y z
N MET A 1 12.64 5.24 10.00
CA MET A 1 11.61 6.06 9.31
C MET A 1 12.03 6.32 7.89
N ASN A 2 11.09 6.57 6.96
CA ASN A 2 11.33 6.75 5.52
C ASN A 2 12.68 7.47 5.29
N PRO A 3 13.67 6.82 4.65
CA PRO A 3 15.02 7.34 4.60
C PRO A 3 15.12 8.72 3.93
N ALA A 4 14.06 9.15 3.21
CA ALA A 4 13.97 10.42 2.51
C ALA A 4 13.07 11.47 3.19
N ALA A 5 12.73 11.29 4.48
CA ALA A 5 12.02 12.31 5.25
C ALA A 5 12.75 13.67 5.18
N GLY A 6 12.03 14.73 4.81
CA GLY A 6 12.61 16.08 4.63
C GLY A 6 13.12 16.41 3.23
N THR A 7 12.99 15.51 2.25
CA THR A 7 13.27 15.80 0.82
C THR A 7 11.97 15.86 0.00
N PRO A 8 11.97 16.49 -1.19
CA PRO A 8 10.77 16.55 -2.05
C PRO A 8 10.33 15.18 -2.62
N PHE A 9 11.12 14.12 -2.40
CA PHE A 9 10.91 12.81 -2.98
C PHE A 9 11.07 11.71 -1.93
N ALA A 10 10.15 10.75 -1.86
CA ALA A 10 10.39 9.51 -1.14
C ALA A 10 11.36 8.62 -1.93
N ARG A 11 12.18 7.80 -1.25
CA ARG A 11 13.06 6.81 -1.92
C ARG A 11 12.62 5.38 -1.60
N GLN A 12 12.31 4.61 -2.64
CA GLN A 12 12.14 3.16 -2.57
C GLN A 12 13.45 2.51 -3.04
N SER A 13 14.32 2.22 -2.08
CA SER A 13 15.71 1.83 -2.31
C SER A 13 16.17 0.77 -1.32
N ASN A 14 17.05 -0.13 -1.76
CA ASN A 14 17.86 -0.98 -0.88
C ASN A 14 19.25 -0.41 -0.60
N LEU A 15 19.48 0.85 -0.98
CA LEU A 15 20.73 1.57 -0.75
C LEU A 15 20.56 2.63 0.35
N ASP A 16 21.54 2.70 1.24
CA ASP A 16 21.67 3.74 2.25
C ASP A 16 21.84 5.10 1.57
N MET A 17 21.10 6.11 2.04
CA MET A 17 21.10 7.42 1.39
C MET A 17 22.37 8.23 1.61
N LYS A 18 23.11 7.95 2.69
CA LYS A 18 24.36 8.64 3.04
C LYS A 18 25.54 7.97 2.37
N THR A 19 25.59 6.64 2.35
CA THR A 19 26.77 5.90 1.85
C THR A 19 26.60 5.39 0.42
N GLY A 20 25.38 5.18 -0.07
CA GLY A 20 25.12 4.53 -1.36
C GLY A 20 25.33 3.01 -1.37
N GLU A 21 25.67 2.44 -0.22
CA GLU A 21 25.89 1.00 -0.02
C GLU A 21 24.58 0.26 0.30
N PHE A 22 24.61 -1.07 0.19
CA PHE A 22 23.46 -1.90 0.55
C PHE A 22 23.05 -1.70 2.01
N ILE A 23 21.74 -1.61 2.23
CA ILE A 23 21.17 -1.71 3.57
C ILE A 23 21.08 -3.21 3.94
N PRO A 24 21.55 -3.63 5.13
CA PRO A 24 21.39 -5.01 5.59
C PRO A 24 19.92 -5.49 5.54
N PRO A 25 19.63 -6.74 5.12
CA PRO A 25 18.26 -7.22 4.94
C PRO A 25 17.39 -7.17 6.21
N ASP A 26 18.00 -7.33 7.39
CA ASP A 26 17.37 -7.32 8.70
C ASP A 26 17.24 -5.91 9.32
N ASP A 27 17.85 -4.90 8.69
CA ASP A 27 17.72 -3.50 9.09
C ASP A 27 16.24 -3.09 9.09
N ARG A 28 15.81 -2.38 10.14
CA ARG A 28 14.43 -1.89 10.31
C ARG A 28 13.94 -1.12 9.07
N ARG A 29 14.83 -0.46 8.32
CA ARG A 29 14.52 0.25 7.06
C ARG A 29 14.12 -0.71 5.95
N MET A 30 14.79 -1.86 5.81
CA MET A 30 14.43 -2.87 4.82
C MET A 30 13.10 -3.51 5.17
N VAL A 31 12.90 -3.90 6.42
CA VAL A 31 11.62 -4.45 6.91
C VAL A 31 10.47 -3.46 6.68
N TYR A 32 10.69 -2.16 6.94
CA TYR A 32 9.70 -1.10 6.65
C TYR A 32 9.29 -1.05 5.17
N GLN A 33 10.25 -1.24 4.25
CA GLN A 33 10.03 -1.16 2.80
C GLN A 33 9.35 -2.42 2.25
N GLN A 34 9.43 -3.56 2.94
CA GLN A 34 8.80 -4.81 2.51
C GLN A 34 7.27 -4.70 2.42
N ALA A 35 6.65 -3.79 3.18
CA ALA A 35 5.22 -3.51 3.07
C ALA A 35 4.80 -3.05 1.65
N ASN A 36 5.73 -2.48 0.86
CA ASN A 36 5.47 -2.11 -0.53
C ASN A 36 5.32 -3.34 -1.47
N MET A 37 5.67 -4.55 -1.02
CA MET A 37 5.43 -5.80 -1.74
C MET A 37 4.01 -6.34 -1.53
N LEU A 38 3.27 -5.79 -0.57
CA LEU A 38 1.85 -6.06 -0.41
C LEU A 38 1.06 -5.16 -1.38
N TRP A 39 -0.04 -5.66 -1.93
CA TRP A 39 -0.95 -4.85 -2.74
C TRP A 39 -1.49 -3.69 -1.91
N HIS A 40 -1.24 -2.45 -2.32
CA HIS A 40 -1.66 -1.25 -1.58
C HIS A 40 -2.02 -0.10 -2.49
N SER A 41 -2.83 0.82 -1.95
CA SER A 41 -2.98 2.17 -2.50
C SER A 41 -2.15 3.13 -1.67
N ASP A 42 -1.45 4.04 -2.34
CA ASP A 42 -0.63 5.03 -1.67
C ASP A 42 -1.47 5.93 -0.75
N SER A 43 -0.90 6.26 0.40
CA SER A 43 -1.47 7.18 1.40
C SER A 43 -2.90 6.87 1.84
N SER A 44 -3.36 5.63 1.69
CA SER A 44 -4.74 5.27 2.02
C SER A 44 -5.07 5.36 3.50
N PHE A 45 -4.06 5.55 4.34
CA PHE A 45 -4.16 5.69 5.80
C PHE A 45 -4.21 7.16 6.23
N LYS A 46 -4.37 8.09 5.28
CA LYS A 46 -4.53 9.52 5.54
C LYS A 46 -5.97 9.93 5.27
N PRO A 47 -6.51 10.95 5.98
CA PRO A 47 -7.86 11.45 5.74
C PRO A 47 -8.08 11.88 4.28
N VAL A 48 -7.06 12.50 3.70
CA VAL A 48 -6.99 12.85 2.27
C VAL A 48 -5.96 11.92 1.61
N PRO A 49 -6.39 10.90 0.87
CA PRO A 49 -5.48 10.02 0.15
C PRO A 49 -4.73 10.76 -0.96
N SER A 50 -3.71 10.10 -1.52
CA SER A 50 -3.01 10.66 -2.67
C SER A 50 -3.85 10.54 -3.94
N LEU A 51 -3.85 11.59 -4.76
CA LEU A 51 -4.43 11.59 -6.10
C LEU A 51 -3.64 10.69 -7.04
N CYS A 52 -2.31 10.87 -7.05
CA CYS A 52 -1.42 10.06 -7.85
C CYS A 52 0.00 10.03 -7.27
N SER A 53 0.76 9.04 -7.72
CA SER A 53 2.19 8.91 -7.44
C SER A 53 2.96 8.83 -8.75
N LEU A 54 4.04 9.61 -8.83
CA LEU A 54 5.01 9.56 -9.90
C LEU A 54 6.22 8.79 -9.37
N LEU A 55 6.62 7.74 -10.08
CA LEU A 55 7.75 6.88 -9.70
C LEU A 55 8.79 6.90 -10.81
N SER A 56 9.98 7.41 -10.51
CA SER A 56 11.11 7.47 -11.42
C SER A 56 12.16 6.45 -11.04
N ALA A 57 12.50 5.56 -11.97
CA ALA A 57 13.58 4.60 -11.79
C ALA A 57 14.94 5.26 -12.06
N ARG A 58 15.85 5.18 -11.08
CA ARG A 58 17.22 5.66 -11.20
C ARG A 58 18.22 4.51 -11.34
N ILE A 59 17.96 3.41 -10.64
CA ILE A 59 18.72 2.16 -10.75
C ILE A 59 17.70 1.02 -10.79
N VAL A 60 17.78 0.19 -11.81
CA VAL A 60 16.87 -0.95 -12.07
C VAL A 60 17.69 -2.24 -11.96
N PRO A 61 17.25 -3.24 -11.18
CA PRO A 61 17.92 -4.54 -11.16
C PRO A 61 17.78 -5.23 -12.54
N PRO A 62 18.74 -6.10 -12.92
CA PRO A 62 18.68 -6.80 -14.21
C PRO A 62 17.51 -7.79 -14.32
N GLU A 63 17.01 -8.28 -13.18
CA GLU A 63 15.89 -9.20 -13.08
C GLU A 63 15.01 -8.91 -11.85
N GLY A 64 13.73 -9.28 -11.94
CA GLY A 64 12.74 -9.03 -10.89
C GLY A 64 12.45 -7.55 -10.64
N GLY A 65 11.89 -7.22 -9.46
CA GLY A 65 11.79 -5.84 -8.99
C GLY A 65 10.78 -4.96 -9.74
N ALA A 66 9.96 -5.57 -10.59
CA ALA A 66 8.86 -4.96 -11.32
C ALA A 66 7.82 -4.35 -10.37
N THR A 67 7.05 -3.39 -10.88
CA THR A 67 5.89 -2.83 -10.20
C THR A 67 4.63 -3.34 -10.89
N GLU A 68 3.82 -4.10 -10.17
CA GLU A 68 2.52 -4.56 -10.66
C GLU A 68 1.43 -3.56 -10.27
N PHE A 69 0.39 -3.47 -11.08
CA PHE A 69 -0.77 -2.60 -10.87
C PHE A 69 -2.05 -3.40 -11.02
N ALA A 70 -3.08 -3.11 -10.23
CA ALA A 70 -4.39 -3.76 -10.33
C ALA A 70 -5.53 -2.75 -10.23
N SER A 71 -6.44 -2.80 -11.20
CA SER A 71 -7.56 -1.86 -11.32
C SER A 71 -8.79 -2.32 -10.57
N THR A 72 -9.02 -1.76 -9.38
CA THR A 72 -10.23 -2.05 -8.59
C THR A 72 -11.51 -1.61 -9.32
N ARG A 73 -11.42 -0.56 -10.15
CA ARG A 73 -12.51 -0.10 -11.02
C ARG A 73 -12.86 -1.13 -12.09
N ALA A 74 -11.86 -1.72 -12.75
CA ALA A 74 -12.12 -2.75 -13.75
C ALA A 74 -12.63 -4.06 -13.11
N ALA A 75 -12.18 -4.35 -11.90
CA ALA A 75 -12.59 -5.54 -11.16
C ALA A 75 -14.01 -5.43 -10.59
N TYR A 76 -14.46 -4.25 -10.15
CA TYR A 76 -15.73 -4.06 -9.46
C TYR A 76 -16.96 -4.62 -10.20
N PRO A 77 -17.16 -4.39 -11.51
CA PRO A 77 -18.32 -4.93 -12.23
C PRO A 77 -18.36 -6.47 -12.25
N SER A 78 -17.21 -7.13 -12.11
CA SER A 78 -17.08 -8.59 -12.15
C SER A 78 -17.20 -9.28 -10.79
N LEU A 79 -17.39 -8.52 -9.71
CA LEU A 79 -17.60 -9.10 -8.39
C LEU A 79 -18.89 -9.94 -8.38
N PRO A 80 -18.88 -11.11 -7.73
CA PRO A 80 -20.12 -11.82 -7.40
C PRO A 80 -21.12 -10.88 -6.72
N GLU A 81 -22.40 -10.95 -7.08
CA GLU A 81 -23.42 -10.01 -6.58
C GLU A 81 -23.52 -10.01 -5.05
N ALA A 82 -23.34 -11.17 -4.40
CA ALA A 82 -23.26 -11.26 -2.95
C ALA A 82 -22.09 -10.46 -2.35
N LEU A 83 -20.92 -10.46 -3.00
CA LEU A 83 -19.78 -9.64 -2.57
C LEU A 83 -20.02 -8.18 -2.88
N LYS A 84 -20.56 -7.84 -4.06
CA LYS A 84 -20.92 -6.48 -4.42
C LYS A 84 -21.86 -5.87 -3.36
N ALA A 85 -22.89 -6.60 -2.92
CA ALA A 85 -23.81 -6.15 -1.89
C ALA A 85 -23.14 -5.92 -0.53
N ARG A 86 -22.20 -6.79 -0.13
CA ARG A 86 -21.44 -6.64 1.12
C ARG A 86 -20.52 -5.41 1.10
N VAL A 87 -19.93 -5.08 -0.05
CA VAL A 87 -18.95 -3.99 -0.17
C VAL A 87 -19.56 -2.64 -0.49
N GLU A 88 -20.73 -2.59 -1.13
CA GLU A 88 -21.39 -1.35 -1.56
C GLU A 88 -21.56 -0.35 -0.40
N ARG A 89 -21.70 -0.85 0.82
CA ARG A 89 -21.92 -0.05 2.03
C ARG A 89 -20.82 -0.18 3.07
N ALA A 90 -19.77 -0.96 2.77
CA ALA A 90 -18.69 -1.20 3.70
C ALA A 90 -17.85 0.07 3.90
N ILE A 91 -17.41 0.27 5.14
CA ILE A 91 -16.44 1.29 5.51
C ILE A 91 -15.22 0.56 6.02
N ALA A 92 -14.09 0.71 5.33
CA ALA A 92 -12.82 0.10 5.75
C ALA A 92 -12.06 1.06 6.65
N VAL A 93 -11.49 0.54 7.73
CA VAL A 93 -10.50 1.25 8.55
C VAL A 93 -9.14 1.04 7.90
N HIS A 94 -8.45 2.11 7.55
CA HIS A 94 -7.09 2.08 7.02
C HIS A 94 -6.10 2.53 8.08
N ASP A 95 -5.15 1.65 8.37
CA ASP A 95 -4.14 1.82 9.41
C ASP A 95 -2.73 1.62 8.82
N PHE A 96 -1.89 2.63 9.02
CA PHE A 96 -0.51 2.61 8.57
C PHE A 96 0.29 1.50 9.28
N ALA A 97 0.08 1.30 10.57
CA ALA A 97 0.78 0.30 11.36
C ALA A 97 0.37 -1.12 10.99
N TRP A 98 -0.93 -1.34 10.78
CA TRP A 98 -1.47 -2.63 10.32
C TRP A 98 -0.74 -3.20 9.09
N SER A 99 -0.45 -2.35 8.10
CA SER A 99 0.28 -2.80 6.90
C SER A 99 1.71 -3.28 7.17
N ARG A 100 2.35 -2.78 8.23
CA ARG A 100 3.71 -3.20 8.63
C ARG A 100 3.66 -4.39 9.57
N ASP A 101 2.63 -4.49 10.40
CA ASP A 101 2.41 -5.65 11.25
C ASP A 101 2.14 -6.93 10.44
N GLN A 102 1.60 -6.81 9.23
CA GLN A 102 1.49 -7.92 8.27
C GLN A 102 2.85 -8.45 7.79
N VAL A 103 3.91 -7.63 7.84
CA VAL A 103 5.28 -8.04 7.50
C VAL A 103 5.99 -8.55 8.76
N ARG A 104 5.93 -7.76 9.84
CA ARG A 104 6.52 -8.09 11.13
C ARG A 104 5.60 -7.59 12.23
N SER A 105 4.98 -8.50 12.96
CA SER A 105 4.10 -8.16 14.09
C SER A 105 4.83 -7.27 15.11
N GLY A 106 4.12 -6.25 15.62
CA GLY A 106 4.68 -5.29 16.57
C GLY A 106 5.76 -4.41 15.96
N PHE A 107 5.68 -4.10 14.66
CA PHE A 107 6.72 -3.32 13.99
C PHE A 107 6.86 -1.92 14.60
N PHE A 108 5.74 -1.26 14.87
CA PHE A 108 5.67 0.06 15.47
C PHE A 108 5.34 -0.01 16.97
N THR A 109 6.00 0.83 17.77
CA THR A 109 5.60 1.11 19.15
C THR A 109 4.27 1.86 19.20
N ASP A 110 3.64 1.94 20.38
CA ASP A 110 2.38 2.68 20.55
C ASP A 110 2.53 4.17 20.22
N GLU A 111 3.68 4.78 20.55
CA GLU A 111 3.98 6.17 20.20
C GLU A 111 4.13 6.36 18.69
N GLU A 112 4.78 5.43 17.99
CA GLU A 112 4.92 5.48 16.53
C GLU A 112 3.56 5.28 15.82
N ARG A 113 2.69 4.44 16.40
CA ARG A 113 1.31 4.23 15.91
C ARG A 113 0.48 5.51 16.02
N ALA A 114 0.63 6.25 17.11
CA ALA A 114 -0.12 7.48 17.36
C ALA A 114 0.16 8.60 16.33
N VAL A 115 1.29 8.55 15.61
CA VAL A 115 1.64 9.53 14.56
C VAL A 115 0.67 9.47 13.37
N TYR A 116 0.16 8.29 13.04
CA TYR A 116 -0.78 8.07 11.94
C TYR A 116 -2.00 7.29 12.45
N PRO A 117 -2.95 7.96 13.12
CA PRO A 117 -4.14 7.30 13.63
C PRO A 117 -4.95 6.69 12.46
N PRO A 118 -5.62 5.55 12.68
CA PRO A 118 -6.44 4.93 11.65
C PRO A 118 -7.53 5.85 11.11
N VAL A 119 -7.81 5.77 9.82
CA VAL A 119 -8.85 6.56 9.13
C VAL A 119 -9.91 5.66 8.52
N GLN A 120 -11.10 6.19 8.30
CA GLN A 120 -12.20 5.44 7.69
C GLN A 120 -12.42 5.92 6.25
N HIS A 121 -12.56 4.99 5.30
CA HIS A 121 -12.85 5.29 3.89
C HIS A 121 -14.09 4.53 3.41
N GLY A 122 -14.92 5.22 2.60
CA GLY A 122 -16.25 4.77 2.17
C GLY A 122 -16.52 4.77 0.65
N ARG A 123 -17.82 4.74 0.32
CA ARG A 123 -18.53 3.88 -0.66
C ARG A 123 -18.18 3.85 -2.16
N ARG A 124 -17.32 4.67 -2.75
CA ARG A 124 -17.30 4.79 -4.24
C ARG A 124 -16.05 4.31 -4.97
N ALA A 125 -14.98 4.08 -4.25
CA ALA A 125 -13.85 3.33 -4.75
C ALA A 125 -13.58 2.24 -3.73
N LEU A 126 -13.48 0.97 -4.16
CA LEU A 126 -12.96 -0.09 -3.32
C LEU A 126 -11.54 0.26 -2.91
N PHE A 127 -11.43 1.02 -1.83
CA PHE A 127 -10.17 1.41 -1.24
C PHE A 127 -9.73 0.24 -0.37
N LEU A 128 -8.80 -0.53 -0.91
CA LEU A 128 -8.38 -1.82 -0.40
C LEU A 128 -6.85 -1.86 -0.30
N GLY A 129 -6.33 -3.01 0.09
CA GLY A 129 -4.92 -3.30 0.14
C GLY A 129 -4.38 -3.30 1.55
N ALA A 130 -3.06 -3.31 1.68
CA ALA A 130 -2.34 -3.62 2.92
C ALA A 130 -2.72 -2.72 4.10
N HIS A 131 -3.17 -1.49 3.86
CA HIS A 131 -3.57 -0.60 4.95
C HIS A 131 -4.98 -0.89 5.48
N ALA A 132 -5.88 -1.46 4.68
CA ALA A 132 -7.23 -1.79 5.12
C ALA A 132 -7.18 -2.91 6.18
N SER A 133 -7.50 -2.57 7.42
CA SER A 133 -7.30 -3.43 8.59
C SER A 133 -8.53 -4.25 8.96
N HIS A 134 -9.71 -3.65 8.87
CA HIS A 134 -10.99 -4.29 9.12
C HIS A 134 -12.13 -3.41 8.57
N VAL A 135 -13.36 -3.93 8.64
CA VAL A 135 -14.58 -3.25 8.21
C VAL A 135 -15.38 -2.83 9.42
N VAL A 136 -15.81 -1.57 9.47
CA VAL A 136 -16.66 -1.03 10.53
C VAL A 136 -17.99 -1.78 10.57
N GLY A 137 -18.43 -2.15 11.77
CA GLY A 137 -19.72 -2.83 12.00
C GLY A 137 -19.70 -4.35 11.78
N LEU A 138 -18.55 -4.93 11.42
CA LEU A 138 -18.34 -6.38 11.40
C LEU A 138 -17.40 -6.80 12.55
N PRO A 139 -17.50 -8.05 13.05
CA PRO A 139 -16.43 -8.63 13.84
C PRO A 139 -15.08 -8.53 13.12
N ILE A 140 -13.99 -8.27 13.85
CA ILE A 140 -12.67 -7.99 13.27
C ILE A 140 -12.23 -9.06 12.26
N ASP A 141 -12.40 -10.33 12.62
CA ASP A 141 -11.99 -11.45 11.77
C ASP A 141 -12.86 -11.58 10.52
N GLU A 142 -14.17 -11.31 10.63
CA GLU A 142 -15.08 -11.30 9.48
C GLU A 142 -14.79 -10.14 8.53
N GLY A 143 -14.52 -8.95 9.06
CA GLY A 143 -14.11 -7.78 8.27
C GLY A 143 -12.81 -8.02 7.54
N ARG A 144 -11.81 -8.62 8.20
CA ARG A 144 -10.54 -9.03 7.58
C ARG A 144 -10.72 -10.09 6.50
N ALA A 145 -11.58 -11.09 6.76
CA ALA A 145 -11.89 -12.13 5.79
C ALA A 145 -12.54 -11.54 4.52
N LEU A 146 -13.49 -10.62 4.68
CA LEU A 146 -14.10 -9.89 3.57
C LEU A 146 -13.06 -9.10 2.77
N LEU A 147 -12.20 -8.32 3.44
CA LEU A 147 -11.13 -7.56 2.76
C LEU A 147 -10.18 -8.47 1.98
N LYS A 148 -9.81 -9.62 2.55
CA LYS A 148 -8.95 -10.62 1.89
C LYS A 148 -9.63 -11.22 0.66
N GLU A 149 -10.91 -11.56 0.76
CA GLU A 149 -11.70 -12.12 -0.33
C GLU A 149 -11.78 -11.14 -1.51
N ILE A 150 -12.09 -9.87 -1.25
CA ILE A 150 -12.16 -8.84 -2.30
C ILE A 150 -10.78 -8.57 -2.88
N LEU A 151 -9.74 -8.48 -2.04
CA LEU A 151 -8.37 -8.24 -2.50
C LEU A 151 -7.92 -9.36 -3.45
N ALA A 152 -8.23 -10.62 -3.13
CA ALA A 152 -7.93 -11.76 -4.01
C ALA A 152 -8.66 -11.67 -5.35
N HIS A 153 -9.92 -11.20 -5.35
CA HIS A 153 -10.67 -10.98 -6.60
C HIS A 153 -10.07 -9.88 -7.47
N VAL A 154 -9.81 -8.70 -6.89
CA VAL A 154 -9.36 -7.52 -7.66
C VAL A 154 -7.91 -7.61 -8.12
N THR A 155 -7.12 -8.54 -7.58
CA THR A 155 -5.72 -8.77 -7.95
C THR A 155 -5.52 -9.98 -8.87
N GLN A 156 -6.60 -10.54 -9.41
CA GLN A 156 -6.53 -11.55 -10.47
C GLN A 156 -5.79 -10.99 -11.70
N PRO A 157 -5.00 -11.81 -12.43
CA PRO A 157 -4.20 -11.35 -13.57
C PRO A 157 -4.97 -10.55 -14.62
N ARG A 158 -6.26 -10.87 -14.85
CA ARG A 158 -7.14 -10.15 -15.79
C ARG A 158 -7.45 -8.69 -15.40
N PHE A 159 -7.20 -8.30 -14.15
CA PHE A 159 -7.36 -6.94 -13.66
C PHE A 159 -6.02 -6.24 -13.40
N CYS A 160 -4.90 -6.94 -13.63
CA CYS A 160 -3.56 -6.41 -13.44
C CYS A 160 -3.18 -5.47 -14.61
N TYR A 161 -3.86 -4.33 -14.65
CA TYR A 161 -3.66 -3.25 -15.58
C TYR A 161 -3.93 -1.94 -14.86
N ARG A 162 -3.33 -0.85 -15.38
CA ARG A 162 -3.35 0.54 -14.87
C ARG A 162 -4.45 0.87 -13.83
N CYS A 163 -3.97 1.49 -12.74
CA CYS A 163 -4.66 2.34 -11.75
C CYS A 163 -5.04 1.67 -10.40
N ILE A 164 -4.83 2.43 -9.32
CA ILE A 164 -5.29 2.25 -7.93
C ILE A 164 -4.38 1.38 -7.04
N LEU A 165 -4.40 0.05 -7.18
CA LEU A 165 -3.52 -0.80 -6.36
C LEU A 165 -2.19 -1.03 -7.06
N HIS A 166 -1.12 -1.13 -6.29
CA HIS A 166 0.18 -1.51 -6.79
C HIS A 166 0.99 -2.28 -5.76
N ARG A 167 2.02 -2.99 -6.22
CA ARG A 167 3.05 -3.60 -5.37
C ARG A 167 4.38 -3.74 -6.11
N ALA A 168 5.47 -3.80 -5.37
CA ALA A 168 6.75 -4.26 -5.89
C ALA A 168 6.80 -5.80 -5.89
N THR A 169 7.39 -6.37 -6.92
CA THR A 169 7.74 -7.80 -6.96
C THR A 169 9.14 -8.02 -6.37
N PRO A 170 9.43 -9.22 -5.86
CA PRO A 170 10.76 -9.57 -5.36
C PRO A 170 11.86 -9.39 -6.42
N PHE A 171 13.07 -9.12 -5.96
CA PHE A 171 14.33 -9.18 -6.71
C PHE A 171 15.43 -9.60 -5.73
N ASP A 172 16.60 -10.00 -6.23
CA ASP A 172 17.75 -10.27 -5.36
C ASP A 172 18.31 -8.95 -4.80
N SER A 173 17.77 -8.51 -3.66
CA SER A 173 18.15 -7.26 -3.02
C SER A 173 19.52 -7.30 -2.33
N ALA A 174 20.13 -8.48 -2.20
CA ALA A 174 21.48 -8.65 -1.65
C ALA A 174 22.55 -8.51 -2.75
N ARG A 175 22.22 -8.86 -4.00
CA ARG A 175 23.12 -8.75 -5.15
C ARG A 175 22.92 -7.51 -6.00
N HIS A 176 21.68 -7.04 -6.14
CA HIS A 176 21.34 -6.00 -7.11
C HIS A 176 20.88 -4.72 -6.45
N LYS A 177 21.41 -3.60 -6.93
CA LYS A 177 20.99 -2.27 -6.50
C LYS A 177 19.64 -1.93 -7.12
N ARG A 178 18.74 -1.32 -6.34
CA ARG A 178 17.48 -0.77 -6.83
C ARG A 178 17.24 0.58 -6.17
N LEU A 179 16.98 1.60 -6.98
CA LEU A 179 16.68 2.95 -6.50
C LEU A 179 15.57 3.55 -7.35
N LEU A 180 14.41 3.73 -6.72
CA LEU A 180 13.30 4.50 -7.26
C LEU A 180 13.08 5.75 -6.41
N GLN A 181 12.70 6.84 -7.07
CA GLN A 181 12.29 8.09 -6.44
C GLN A 181 10.81 8.33 -6.69
N ARG A 182 10.05 8.64 -5.64
CA ARG A 182 8.62 8.87 -5.72
C ARG A 182 8.24 10.28 -5.29
N THR A 183 7.42 10.93 -6.10
CA THR A 183 6.64 12.12 -5.71
C THR A 183 5.19 11.70 -5.60
N THR A 184 4.50 12.16 -4.56
CA THR A 184 3.08 11.87 -4.35
C THR A 184 2.32 13.19 -4.34
N ILE A 185 1.31 13.29 -5.20
CA ILE A 185 0.39 14.44 -5.25
C ILE A 185 -0.79 14.12 -4.35
N SER A 186 -1.09 15.01 -3.40
CA SER A 186 -2.25 14.85 -2.52
C SER A 186 -3.55 14.95 -3.32
N GLY A 187 -4.59 14.24 -2.88
CA GLY A 187 -5.96 14.51 -3.31
C GLY A 187 -6.44 15.88 -2.86
N ASP A 188 -7.54 16.32 -3.45
CA ASP A 188 -8.28 17.51 -3.03
C ASP A 188 -9.31 17.09 -1.95
N PRO A 189 -9.26 17.67 -0.73
CA PRO A 189 -10.28 17.43 0.28
C PRO A 189 -11.71 17.71 -0.20
N ALA A 190 -11.90 18.67 -1.12
CA ALA A 190 -13.21 19.02 -1.66
C ALA A 190 -13.79 17.97 -2.62
N GLU A 191 -12.95 17.06 -3.14
CA GLU A 191 -13.35 15.97 -4.03
C GLU A 191 -13.59 14.65 -3.29
N LEU A 192 -13.35 14.60 -1.98
CA LEU A 192 -13.66 13.42 -1.19
C LEU A 192 -15.18 13.22 -1.12
N PRO A 193 -15.69 12.00 -1.36
CA PRO A 193 -17.10 11.71 -1.13
C PRO A 193 -17.44 11.98 0.34
N ALA A 194 -18.48 12.78 0.58
CA ALA A 194 -19.04 13.03 1.90
C ALA A 194 -19.48 11.74 2.62
#